data_AF-A0A2D6AJZ4-F1
#
_entry.id   AF-A0A2D6AJZ4-F1
#
_cell.length_a   1.000
_cell.length_b   1.000
_cell.length_c   1.000
_cell.angle_alpha   90.00
_cell.angle_beta   90.00
_cell.angle_gamma   90.00
#
_symmetry.space_group_name_H-M   'P 1'
#
loop_
_entity.id
_entity.type
_entity.pdbx_description
1 polymer ?
#
loop_
_entity_poly.entity_id
_entity_poly.type
_entity_poly.pdbx_seq_one_letter_code
_entity_poly.pdbx_strand_id
1 'polypeptide(L)'
;MNIREEVKEYNDEAVMWDPDYLDQAVIGVSTLGCVIYDYDKLAEIYVKEEGMTLEDAYEHLGFNLERMVPYIKEYAPVQVHILRRPNEEDNGVLMAVRNGKET
;
A
#
# COMPACT_ATOMS: atom_id res chain seq x y z
N MET A 1 10.47 2.21 18.31
CA MET A 1 9.26 2.84 17.76
C MET A 1 8.74 1.91 16.69
N ASN A 2 7.51 1.45 16.82
CA ASN A 2 6.81 0.76 15.74
C ASN A 2 5.96 1.76 14.94
N ILE A 3 5.51 1.38 13.74
CA ILE A 3 4.79 2.32 12.86
C ILE A 3 3.47 2.80 13.47
N ARG A 4 2.80 2.00 14.32
CA ARG A 4 1.58 2.43 15.03
C ARG A 4 1.86 3.51 16.07
N GLU A 5 2.99 3.43 16.77
CA GLU A 5 3.46 4.48 17.69
C GLU A 5 3.79 5.75 16.92
N GLU A 6 4.47 5.64 15.77
CA GLU A 6 4.77 6.78 14.89
C GLU A 6 3.49 7.46 14.40
N VAL A 7 2.51 6.70 13.91
CA VAL A 7 1.21 7.24 13.45
C VAL A 7 0.52 8.03 14.58
N LYS A 8 0.55 7.54 15.82
CA LYS A 8 -0.07 8.21 16.97
C LYS A 8 0.59 9.54 17.34
N GLU A 9 1.86 9.74 16.99
CA GLU A 9 2.50 11.06 17.17
C GLU A 9 1.93 12.11 16.21
N TYR A 10 1.38 11.70 15.06
CA TYR A 10 0.73 12.61 14.11
C TYR A 10 -0.76 12.75 14.39
N ASN A 11 -1.45 11.65 14.67
CA ASN A 11 -2.87 11.62 15.01
C ASN A 11 -3.20 10.34 15.78
N ASP A 12 -3.54 10.46 17.06
CA ASP A 12 -3.89 9.32 17.93
C ASP A 12 -5.28 8.74 17.64
N GLU A 13 -6.12 9.48 16.93
CA GLU A 13 -7.43 9.05 16.43
C GLU A 13 -7.37 8.45 15.02
N ALA A 14 -6.18 8.35 14.41
CA ALA A 14 -6.03 7.76 13.10
C ALA A 14 -6.47 6.29 13.12
N VAL A 15 -7.38 5.94 12.21
CA VAL A 15 -7.79 4.55 12.05
C VAL A 15 -6.65 3.82 11.32
N MET A 16 -6.27 2.66 11.84
CA MET A 16 -5.36 1.72 11.19
C MET A 16 -6.12 0.44 10.89
N TRP A 17 -5.72 -0.26 9.83
CA TRP A 17 -6.32 -1.54 9.55
C TRP A 17 -5.78 -2.64 10.42
N ASP A 18 -6.68 -3.52 10.79
CA ASP A 18 -6.33 -4.79 11.40
C ASP A 18 -6.43 -5.90 10.34
N PRO A 19 -5.58 -6.94 10.46
CA PRO A 19 -4.62 -7.17 11.55
C PRO A 19 -3.27 -6.43 11.38
N ASP A 20 -2.46 -6.41 12.45
CA ASP A 20 -1.16 -5.70 12.55
C ASP A 20 -0.18 -6.00 11.40
N TYR A 21 -0.24 -7.17 10.76
CA TYR A 21 0.66 -7.48 9.65
C TYR A 21 0.46 -6.54 8.44
N LEU A 22 -0.70 -5.88 8.32
CA LEU A 22 -1.01 -4.92 7.26
C LEU A 22 -0.20 -3.63 7.37
N ASP A 23 0.35 -3.35 8.56
CA ASP A 23 1.23 -2.21 8.82
C ASP A 23 2.43 -2.13 7.88
N GLN A 24 2.86 -3.28 7.34
CA GLN A 24 3.93 -3.37 6.36
C GLN A 24 3.62 -2.58 5.08
N ALA A 25 2.36 -2.31 4.77
CA ALA A 25 1.95 -1.51 3.62
C ALA A 25 1.75 -0.03 3.94
N VAL A 26 1.94 0.42 5.18
CA VAL A 26 1.90 1.85 5.52
C VAL A 26 3.08 2.56 4.85
N ILE A 27 2.77 3.65 4.15
CA ILE A 27 3.76 4.50 3.47
C ILE A 27 3.82 5.91 4.04
N GLY A 28 2.90 6.27 4.94
CA GLY A 28 2.91 7.55 5.64
C GLY A 28 1.57 7.93 6.26
N VAL A 29 1.49 9.18 6.71
CA VAL A 29 0.27 9.81 7.22
C VAL A 29 0.02 11.07 6.41
N SER A 30 -1.23 11.30 6.00
CA SER A 30 -1.63 12.49 5.26
C SER A 30 -1.52 13.75 6.13
N THR A 31 -1.53 14.93 5.51
CA THR A 31 -1.56 16.21 6.25
C THR A 31 -2.86 16.40 7.06
N LEU A 32 -3.86 15.55 6.84
CA LEU A 32 -5.12 15.52 7.58
C LEU A 32 -5.13 14.45 8.68
N GLY A 33 -4.02 13.73 8.91
CA GLY A 33 -3.92 12.71 9.96
C GLY A 33 -4.48 11.34 9.57
N CYS A 34 -4.72 11.06 8.28
CA CYS A 34 -5.15 9.72 7.83
C CYS A 34 -3.94 8.86 7.47
N VAL A 35 -3.93 7.59 7.87
CA VAL A 35 -2.87 6.64 7.46
C VAL A 35 -2.99 6.33 5.98
N ILE A 36 -1.86 6.31 5.28
CA ILE A 36 -1.77 6.01 3.86
C ILE A 36 -1.12 4.64 3.67
N TYR A 37 -1.79 3.77 2.90
CA TYR A 37 -1.31 2.45 2.55
C TYR A 37 -1.02 2.34 1.04
N ASP A 38 0.00 1.56 0.69
CA ASP A 38 0.26 1.08 -0.67
C ASP A 38 -0.71 -0.06 -1.01
N TYR A 39 -1.62 0.20 -1.95
CA TYR A 39 -2.69 -0.72 -2.34
C TYR A 39 -2.17 -2.04 -2.92
N ASP A 40 -1.13 -1.98 -3.75
CA ASP A 40 -0.60 -3.17 -4.41
C ASP A 40 0.15 -4.04 -3.38
N LYS A 41 0.86 -3.40 -2.44
CA LYS A 41 1.55 -4.10 -1.34
C LYS A 41 0.59 -4.77 -0.37
N LEU A 42 -0.60 -4.20 -0.14
CA LEU A 42 -1.64 -4.85 0.66
C LEU A 42 -2.07 -6.18 0.02
N ALA A 43 -2.26 -6.21 -1.30
CA ALA A 43 -2.63 -7.43 -2.01
C ALA A 43 -1.53 -8.49 -1.88
N GLU A 44 -0.25 -8.09 -2.03
CA GLU A 44 0.89 -8.98 -1.82
C GLU A 44 0.94 -9.55 -0.39
N ILE A 45 0.61 -8.74 0.62
CA ILE A 45 0.55 -9.18 2.02
C ILE A 45 -0.56 -10.20 2.22
N TYR A 46 -1.77 -9.98 1.70
CA TYR A 46 -2.85 -10.96 1.80
C TYR A 46 -2.52 -12.30 1.12
N VAL A 47 -1.87 -12.25 -0.04
CA VAL A 47 -1.36 -13.45 -0.72
C VAL A 47 -0.37 -14.19 0.19
N LYS A 48 0.55 -13.47 0.82
CA LYS A 48 1.60 -14.06 1.65
C LYS A 48 1.09 -14.60 3.00
N GLU A 49 0.29 -13.81 3.71
CA GLU A 49 -0.11 -14.11 5.10
C GLU A 49 -1.39 -14.95 5.16
N GLU A 50 -2.29 -14.82 4.17
CA GLU A 50 -3.57 -15.54 4.15
C GLU A 50 -3.68 -16.57 3.02
N GLY A 51 -2.65 -16.68 2.16
CA GLY A 51 -2.63 -17.67 1.08
C GLY A 51 -3.65 -17.40 -0.03
N MET A 52 -4.16 -16.17 -0.12
CA MET A 52 -5.08 -15.75 -1.18
C MET A 52 -4.40 -15.80 -2.55
N THR A 53 -5.19 -15.95 -3.61
CA THR A 53 -4.67 -15.59 -4.95
C THR A 53 -4.59 -14.07 -5.06
N LEU A 54 -3.78 -13.57 -5.99
CA LEU A 54 -3.64 -12.12 -6.18
C LEU A 54 -4.98 -11.48 -6.61
N GLU A 55 -5.77 -12.18 -7.42
CA GLU A 55 -7.11 -11.74 -7.84
C GLU A 55 -8.05 -11.67 -6.64
N ASP A 56 -8.13 -12.74 -5.82
CA ASP A 56 -8.96 -12.77 -4.61
C ASP A 56 -8.55 -11.68 -3.62
N ALA A 57 -7.24 -11.41 -3.49
CA ALA A 57 -6.75 -10.35 -2.62
C ALA A 57 -7.25 -8.96 -3.08
N TYR A 58 -7.22 -8.66 -4.38
CA TYR A 58 -7.77 -7.40 -4.89
C TYR A 58 -9.29 -7.31 -4.76
N GLU A 59 -10.02 -8.42 -4.95
CA GLU A 59 -11.47 -8.45 -4.70
C GLU A 59 -11.79 -8.21 -3.22
N HIS A 60 -11.05 -8.85 -2.32
CA HIS A 60 -11.17 -8.68 -0.88
C HIS A 60 -10.92 -7.22 -0.48
N LEU A 61 -9.85 -6.61 -0.99
CA LEU A 61 -9.51 -5.21 -0.78
C LEU A 61 -10.63 -4.28 -1.29
N GLY A 62 -11.12 -4.49 -2.51
CA GLY A 62 -12.21 -3.69 -3.08
C GLY A 62 -13.51 -3.80 -2.27
N PHE A 63 -13.84 -4.98 -1.74
CA PHE A 63 -15.05 -5.16 -0.94
C PHE A 63 -14.92 -4.57 0.47
N ASN A 64 -13.80 -4.78 1.14
CA ASN A 64 -13.62 -4.39 2.54
C ASN A 64 -13.16 -2.95 2.73
N LEU A 65 -12.60 -2.30 1.71
CA LEU A 65 -11.96 -0.99 1.88
C LEU A 65 -12.75 0.10 1.19
N GLU A 66 -13.05 -0.05 -0.10
CA GLU A 66 -13.80 0.96 -0.84
C GLU A 66 -15.24 1.10 -0.31
N ARG A 67 -15.82 0.01 0.19
CA ARG A 67 -17.20 0.00 0.70
C ARG A 67 -17.29 0.32 2.18
N MET A 68 -16.25 0.09 2.99
CA MET A 68 -16.29 0.39 4.42
C MET A 68 -15.83 1.82 4.76
N VAL A 69 -14.92 2.40 3.97
CA VAL A 69 -14.46 3.79 4.16
C VAL A 69 -15.61 4.80 4.28
N PRO A 70 -16.72 4.74 3.51
CA PRO A 70 -17.87 5.63 3.70
C PRO A 70 -18.55 5.56 5.08
N TYR A 71 -18.38 4.46 5.82
CA TYR A 71 -18.92 4.28 7.17
C TYR A 71 -17.93 4.72 8.26
N ILE A 72 -16.65 4.88 7.91
CA ILE A 72 -15.61 5.44 8.78
C ILE A 72 -15.60 6.95 8.54
N LYS A 73 -16.16 7.71 9.49
CA LYS A 73 -16.40 9.15 9.29
C LYS A 73 -15.11 9.97 9.25
N GLU A 74 -14.24 9.79 10.24
CA GLU A 74 -13.04 10.61 10.45
C GLU A 74 -11.80 9.74 10.39
N TYR A 75 -10.73 10.27 9.81
CA TYR A 75 -9.42 9.65 9.69
C TYR A 75 -9.39 8.23 9.09
N ALA A 76 -10.34 7.95 8.19
CA ALA A 76 -10.37 6.72 7.44
C ALA A 76 -9.04 6.54 6.66
N PRO A 77 -8.48 5.31 6.62
CA PRO A 77 -7.25 5.05 5.89
C PRO A 77 -7.42 5.35 4.40
N VAL A 78 -6.36 5.86 3.79
CA VAL A 78 -6.29 6.15 2.36
C VAL A 78 -5.40 5.12 1.69
N GLN A 79 -5.83 4.62 0.53
CA GLN A 79 -5.05 3.69 -0.27
C GLN A 79 -4.60 4.39 -1.54
N VAL A 80 -3.38 4.11 -1.97
CA VAL A 80 -2.84 4.65 -3.20
C VAL A 80 -2.11 3.57 -3.98
N HIS A 81 -2.21 3.64 -5.31
CA HIS A 81 -1.27 2.95 -6.18
C HIS A 81 0.01 3.79 -6.29
N ILE A 82 1.16 3.16 -6.07
CA ILE A 82 2.45 3.85 -6.18
C ILE A 82 2.90 3.89 -7.64
N LEU A 83 2.78 5.06 -8.24
CA LEU A 83 3.34 5.32 -9.56
C LEU A 83 4.86 5.43 -9.48
N ARG A 84 5.56 4.34 -9.78
CA ARG A 84 7.02 4.36 -9.94
C ARG A 84 7.38 5.05 -11.25
N ARG A 85 8.10 6.16 -11.17
CA ARG A 85 8.72 6.76 -12.36
C ARG A 85 10.07 6.07 -12.56
N PRO A 86 10.40 5.60 -13.78
CA PRO A 86 11.72 5.06 -14.03
C PRO A 86 12.76 6.15 -13.79
N ASN A 87 13.79 5.81 -13.04
CA ASN A 87 14.94 6.67 -12.83
C ASN A 87 15.70 6.77 -14.17
N GLU A 88 16.48 7.83 -14.42
CA GLU A 88 17.35 7.89 -15.61
C GLU A 88 18.30 6.68 -15.69
N GLU A 89 18.70 6.14 -14.55
CA GLU A 89 19.51 4.92 -14.43
C GLU A 89 18.76 3.64 -14.85
N ASP A 90 17.46 3.51 -14.54
CA ASP A 90 16.64 2.35 -14.92
C ASP A 90 16.39 2.30 -16.42
N ASN A 91 16.30 3.46 -17.08
CA ASN A 91 16.20 3.55 -18.52
C ASN A 91 17.48 3.04 -19.23
N GLY A 92 18.65 3.25 -18.63
CA GLY A 92 19.91 2.71 -19.13
C GLY A 92 19.95 1.18 -19.14
N VAL A 93 19.43 0.55 -18.08
CA VAL A 93 19.31 -0.92 -17.98
C VAL A 93 18.30 -1.46 -18.98
N LEU A 94 17.13 -0.82 -19.12
CA LEU A 94 16.09 -1.23 -20.05
C LEU A 94 16.57 -1.16 -21.53
N MET A 95 17.35 -0.13 -21.86
CA MET A 95 17.97 0.02 -23.18
C MET A 95 19.07 -1.02 -23.42
N ALA A 96 19.91 -1.31 -22.42
CA ALA A 96 20.96 -2.33 -22.52
C ALA A 96 20.38 -3.75 -22.74
N VAL A 97 19.28 -4.09 -22.06
CA VAL A 97 18.59 -5.37 -22.23
C VAL A 97 17.96 -5.51 -23.63
N ARG A 98 17.47 -4.40 -24.21
CA ARG A 98 16.93 -4.39 -25.58
C ARG A 98 18.03 -4.52 -26.64
N ASN A 99 19.19 -3.92 -26.41
CA ASN A 99 20.31 -3.95 -27.35
C ASN A 99 21.20 -5.21 -27.23
N GLY A 100 21.06 -5.98 -26.14
CA GLY A 100 21.80 -7.23 -25.90
C GLY A 100 21.11 -8.49 -26.43
N LYS A 101 19.97 -8.37 -27.12
CA LYS A 101 19.25 -9.49 -27.78
C LYS A 101 19.31 -9.35 -29.31
N GLU A 102 20.50 -9.13 -29.86
CA GLU A 102 20.77 -9.35 -31.29
C GLU A 102 22.12 -10.09 -31.43
N THR A 103 22.11 -11.40 -31.18
CA THR A 103 22.97 -12.41 -31.84
C THR A 103 22.33 -13.77 -31.69
#